data_AF-A0AAV2H594-F1
#
_entry.id   AF-A0AAV2H594-F1
#
_cell.length_a   1.000
_cell.length_b   1.000
_cell.length_c   1.000
_cell.angle_alpha   90.00
_cell.angle_beta   90.00
_cell.angle_gamma   90.00
#
_symmetry.space_group_name_H-M   'P 1'
#
loop_
_entity.id
_entity.type
_entity.pdbx_description
1 polymer ?
#
loop_
_entity_poly.entity_id
_entity_poly.type
_entity_poly.pdbx_seq_one_letter_code
_entity_poly.pdbx_strand_id
1 'polypeptide(L)'
;ESLARRIRELFRGRFSQEEIIRCIRHFGDGDNVVAFLMEEQPDVVNQLLGRDTGYIESTRAASENLSNKLSVVEKGSEMHQFACETCQRSWWKSVPCANPVSKCYKCRMRFEPIPRDREWGIGKFQCDNVQCRRTFR
;
A
#
# COMPACT_ATOMS: atom_id res chain seq x y z
N GLU A 1 -9.30 5.57 9.27
CA GLU A 1 -8.26 6.03 8.32
C GLU A 1 -7.51 4.92 7.58
N SER A 2 -7.18 3.79 8.21
CA SER A 2 -6.36 2.74 7.58
C SER A 2 -6.99 2.09 6.34
N LEU A 3 -8.32 1.86 6.34
CA LEU A 3 -9.02 1.15 5.25
C LEU A 3 -9.09 1.96 3.96
N ALA A 4 -9.41 3.26 4.07
CA ALA A 4 -9.50 4.14 2.89
C ALA A 4 -8.16 4.24 2.15
N ARG A 5 -7.06 4.33 2.90
CA ARG A 5 -5.70 4.30 2.34
C ARG A 5 -5.42 2.98 1.60
N ARG A 6 -5.78 1.83 2.18
CA ARG A 6 -5.56 0.50 1.60
C ARG A 6 -6.30 0.33 0.27
N ILE A 7 -7.57 0.75 0.21
CA ILE A 7 -8.35 0.69 -1.03
C ILE A 7 -7.76 1.64 -2.07
N ARG A 8 -7.38 2.87 -1.70
CA ARG A 8 -6.66 3.77 -2.63
C ARG A 8 -5.41 3.13 -3.20
N GLU A 9 -4.62 2.44 -2.39
CA GLU A 9 -3.39 1.76 -2.84
C GLU A 9 -3.69 0.63 -3.84
N LEU A 10 -4.73 -0.18 -3.60
CA LEU A 10 -5.19 -1.23 -4.51
C LEU A 10 -5.55 -0.65 -5.89
N PHE A 11 -6.13 0.55 -5.90
CA PHE A 11 -6.42 1.33 -7.11
C PHE A 11 -5.31 2.30 -7.54
N ARG A 12 -4.08 2.11 -7.05
CA ARG A 12 -2.89 2.93 -7.39
C ARG A 12 -3.08 4.44 -7.22
N GLY A 13 -3.87 4.85 -6.24
CA GLY A 13 -4.16 6.23 -5.89
C GLY A 13 -5.13 6.96 -6.83
N ARG A 14 -5.83 6.23 -7.71
CA ARG A 14 -6.78 6.83 -8.68
C ARG A 14 -8.05 7.40 -8.06
N PHE A 15 -8.37 6.96 -6.85
CA PHE A 15 -9.42 7.56 -6.01
C PHE A 15 -8.79 8.42 -4.93
N SER A 16 -9.46 9.52 -4.58
CA SER A 16 -9.09 10.38 -3.45
C SER A 16 -9.43 9.70 -2.10
N GLN A 17 -8.98 10.30 -1.01
CA GLN A 17 -9.30 9.78 0.34
C GLN A 17 -10.78 9.96 0.65
N GLU A 18 -11.33 11.11 0.29
CA GLU A 18 -12.70 11.50 0.52
C GLU A 18 -13.68 10.62 -0.27
N GLU A 19 -13.33 10.25 -1.51
CA GLU A 19 -14.10 9.35 -2.37
C GLU A 19 -14.25 7.97 -1.74
N ILE A 20 -13.13 7.39 -1.30
CA ILE A 20 -13.15 6.08 -0.67
C ILE A 20 -13.83 6.13 0.70
N ILE A 21 -13.65 7.20 1.48
CA ILE A 21 -14.37 7.39 2.73
C ILE A 21 -15.88 7.46 2.48
N ARG A 22 -16.32 8.13 1.41
CA ARG A 22 -17.74 8.17 1.03
C ARG A 22 -18.26 6.77 0.70
N CYS A 23 -17.49 5.97 -0.04
CA CYS A 23 -17.85 4.59 -0.34
C CYS A 23 -17.92 3.73 0.95
N ILE A 24 -16.93 3.83 1.84
CA ILE A 24 -16.91 3.11 3.12
C ILE A 24 -18.11 3.49 3.99
N ARG A 25 -18.51 4.77 4.01
CA ARG A 25 -19.71 5.20 4.74
C ARG A 25 -21.00 4.62 4.17
N HIS A 26 -21.03 4.34 2.86
CA HIS A 26 -22.21 3.80 2.19
C HIS A 26 -22.31 2.28 2.36
N PHE A 27 -21.20 1.55 2.23
CA PHE A 27 -21.18 0.08 2.21
C PHE A 27 -20.73 -0.57 3.52
N GLY A 28 -20.23 0.21 4.49
CA GLY A 28 -19.84 -0.24 5.83
C GLY A 28 -18.52 -1.03 5.91
N ASP A 29 -18.18 -1.77 4.85
CA ASP A 29 -17.01 -2.64 4.78
C ASP A 29 -16.19 -2.42 3.50
N GLY A 30 -14.88 -2.63 3.60
CA GLY A 30 -13.92 -2.43 2.52
C GLY A 30 -14.08 -3.42 1.39
N ASP A 31 -14.46 -4.66 1.68
CA ASP A 31 -14.66 -5.69 0.67
C ASP A 31 -15.85 -5.34 -0.24
N ASN A 32 -16.94 -4.88 0.36
CA ASN A 32 -18.11 -4.37 -0.37
C ASN A 32 -17.77 -3.13 -1.22
N VAL A 33 -16.92 -2.22 -0.72
CA VAL A 33 -16.45 -1.07 -1.49
C VAL A 33 -15.62 -1.52 -2.70
N VAL A 34 -14.73 -2.50 -2.52
CA VAL A 34 -13.91 -3.01 -3.62
C VAL A 34 -14.77 -3.74 -4.64
N ALA A 35 -15.71 -4.59 -4.20
CA ALA A 35 -16.68 -5.28 -5.06
C ALA A 35 -17.52 -4.27 -5.86
N PHE A 36 -18.07 -3.24 -5.20
CA PHE A 36 -18.80 -2.15 -5.85
C PHE A 36 -17.97 -1.48 -6.96
N LEU A 37 -16.74 -1.06 -6.66
CA LEU A 37 -15.87 -0.41 -7.65
C LEU A 37 -15.49 -1.34 -8.82
N MET A 38 -15.45 -2.65 -8.59
CA MET A 38 -15.04 -3.67 -9.57
C MET A 38 -16.19 -4.23 -10.41
N GLU A 39 -17.39 -4.32 -9.86
CA GLU A 39 -18.47 -5.12 -10.44
C GLU A 39 -19.66 -4.25 -10.91
N GLU A 40 -19.91 -3.10 -10.30
CA GLU A 40 -21.09 -2.28 -10.63
C GLU A 40 -20.99 -1.54 -11.96
N GLN A 41 -22.09 -1.05 -12.50
CA GLN A 41 -22.00 -0.26 -13.74
C GLN A 41 -21.25 1.07 -13.51
N PRO A 42 -20.40 1.51 -14.45
CA PRO A 42 -19.65 2.78 -14.34
C PRO A 42 -20.55 3.98 -14.01
N ASP A 43 -21.77 4.01 -14.52
CA ASP A 43 -22.75 5.07 -14.26
C ASP A 43 -23.14 5.16 -12.77
N VAL A 44 -23.31 4.03 -12.11
CA VAL A 44 -23.66 3.96 -10.68
C VAL A 44 -22.47 4.42 -9.84
N VAL A 45 -21.25 4.05 -10.24
CA VAL A 45 -20.02 4.51 -9.56
C VAL A 45 -19.82 6.01 -9.76
N ASN A 46 -20.05 6.51 -10.98
CA ASN A 46 -19.98 7.93 -11.32
C ASN A 46 -20.96 8.76 -10.49
N GLN A 47 -22.18 8.26 -10.31
CA GLN A 47 -23.21 8.91 -9.51
C GLN A 47 -22.80 9.01 -8.04
N LEU A 48 -22.21 7.96 -7.47
CA LEU A 48 -21.77 7.96 -6.07
C LEU A 48 -20.55 8.89 -5.84
N LEU A 49 -19.61 8.87 -6.79
CA LEU A 49 -18.41 9.70 -6.73
C LEU A 49 -18.67 11.16 -7.13
N GLY A 50 -19.77 11.43 -7.85
CA GLY A 50 -20.12 12.75 -8.34
C GLY A 50 -19.21 13.24 -9.46
N ARG A 51 -18.57 12.33 -10.21
CA ARG A 51 -17.72 12.64 -11.36
C ARG A 51 -17.70 11.48 -12.35
N ASP A 52 -17.40 11.79 -13.61
CA ASP A 52 -17.20 10.78 -14.63
C ASP A 52 -15.86 10.04 -14.42
N THR A 53 -15.94 8.72 -14.33
CA THR A 53 -14.85 7.77 -14.17
C THR A 53 -14.79 6.80 -15.35
N GLY A 54 -14.74 7.32 -16.58
CA GLY A 54 -14.48 6.56 -17.82
C GLY A 54 -13.22 5.67 -17.84
N TYR A 55 -12.50 5.55 -16.72
CA TYR A 55 -11.35 4.66 -16.53
C TYR A 55 -11.67 3.35 -15.81
N ILE A 56 -12.88 3.17 -15.23
CA ILE A 56 -13.23 1.95 -14.50
C ILE A 56 -13.14 0.72 -15.40
N GLU A 57 -13.55 0.83 -16.66
CA GLU A 57 -13.44 -0.24 -17.66
C GLU A 57 -11.97 -0.66 -17.89
N SER A 58 -11.08 0.31 -18.12
CA SER A 58 -9.63 0.04 -18.25
C SER A 58 -9.00 -0.55 -16.99
N THR A 59 -9.58 -0.24 -15.83
CA THR A 59 -9.09 -0.68 -14.53
C THR A 59 -9.52 -2.11 -14.24
N ARG A 60 -10.75 -2.51 -14.59
CA ARG A 60 -11.25 -3.89 -14.48
C ARG A 60 -10.44 -4.86 -15.35
N ALA A 61 -10.18 -4.47 -16.60
CA ALA A 61 -9.36 -5.27 -17.52
C ALA A 61 -7.91 -5.46 -17.01
N ALA A 62 -7.34 -4.48 -16.32
CA ALA A 62 -6.00 -4.60 -15.70
C ALA A 62 -6.00 -5.36 -14.36
N SER A 63 -7.17 -5.77 -13.88
CA SER A 63 -7.42 -6.15 -12.49
C SER A 63 -8.04 -7.53 -12.31
N GLU A 64 -8.15 -8.37 -13.34
CA GLU A 64 -8.65 -9.76 -13.21
C GLU A 64 -7.84 -10.62 -12.20
N ASN A 65 -6.65 -10.17 -11.78
CA ASN A 65 -5.83 -10.78 -10.72
C ASN A 65 -6.07 -10.19 -9.30
N LEU A 66 -7.19 -9.49 -9.03
CA LEU A 66 -7.39 -8.74 -7.77
C LEU A 66 -7.83 -9.57 -6.56
N SER A 67 -8.57 -10.68 -6.72
CA SER A 67 -8.89 -11.54 -5.56
C SER A 67 -7.63 -12.08 -4.90
N ASN A 68 -6.60 -12.39 -5.69
CA ASN A 68 -5.27 -12.73 -5.17
C ASN A 68 -4.55 -11.54 -4.53
N LYS A 69 -4.92 -10.29 -4.85
CA LYS A 69 -4.35 -9.09 -4.22
C LYS A 69 -5.12 -8.65 -2.97
N LEU A 70 -6.40 -8.97 -2.83
CA LEU A 70 -7.18 -8.71 -1.61
C LEU A 70 -6.57 -9.42 -0.39
N SER A 71 -6.19 -10.69 -0.53
CA SER A 71 -5.44 -11.43 0.52
C SER A 71 -4.05 -10.85 0.80
N VAL A 72 -3.45 -10.13 -0.16
CA VAL A 72 -2.17 -9.44 0.01
C VAL A 72 -2.36 -8.05 0.63
N VAL A 73 -3.48 -7.37 0.39
CA VAL A 73 -3.85 -6.09 1.02
C VAL A 73 -4.17 -6.26 2.52
N GLU A 74 -4.55 -7.45 2.97
CA GLU A 74 -4.60 -7.81 4.39
C GLU A 74 -3.25 -7.72 5.11
N LYS A 75 -2.12 -7.89 4.41
CA LYS A 75 -0.79 -7.92 5.05
C LYS A 75 -0.27 -6.55 5.51
N GLY A 76 -1.00 -5.46 5.25
CA GLY A 76 -0.66 -4.14 5.76
C GLY A 76 0.61 -3.53 5.14
N SER A 77 1.42 -2.85 5.96
CA SER A 77 2.65 -2.20 5.52
C SER A 77 3.83 -2.70 6.36
N GLU A 78 4.95 -2.99 5.71
CA GLU A 78 6.17 -3.51 6.35
C GLU A 78 7.34 -2.55 6.16
N MET A 79 8.20 -2.47 7.16
CA MET A 79 9.44 -1.70 7.08
C MET A 79 10.46 -2.50 6.25
N HIS A 80 11.04 -1.92 5.20
CA HIS A 80 12.09 -2.55 4.39
C HIS A 80 13.27 -1.61 4.19
N GLN A 81 14.46 -2.18 4.00
CA GLN A 81 15.64 -1.43 3.56
C GLN A 81 15.71 -1.35 2.03
N PHE A 82 16.14 -0.21 1.52
CA PHE A 82 16.42 0.02 0.11
C PHE A 82 17.83 0.61 -0.03
N ALA A 83 18.48 0.34 -1.16
CA ALA A 83 19.76 0.94 -1.50
C ALA A 83 19.76 1.41 -2.96
N CYS A 84 20.42 2.53 -3.21
CA CYS A 84 20.65 3.06 -4.55
C CYS A 84 22.15 3.00 -4.83
N GLU A 85 22.53 2.14 -5.78
CA GLU A 85 23.93 1.96 -6.19
C GLU A 85 24.50 3.25 -6.79
N THR A 86 23.74 3.91 -7.67
CA THR A 86 24.19 5.15 -8.34
C THR A 86 24.45 6.29 -7.37
N CYS A 87 23.60 6.41 -6.34
CA CYS A 87 23.71 7.50 -5.36
C CYS A 87 24.51 7.10 -4.11
N GLN A 88 24.91 5.83 -3.99
CA GLN A 88 25.61 5.25 -2.84
C GLN A 88 24.93 5.57 -1.51
N ARG A 89 23.62 5.32 -1.42
CA ARG A 89 22.80 5.60 -0.22
C ARG A 89 21.80 4.49 0.06
N SER A 90 21.55 4.22 1.33
CA SER A 90 20.49 3.33 1.80
C SER A 90 19.47 4.05 2.69
N TRP A 91 18.23 3.56 2.73
CA TRP A 91 17.18 4.09 3.60
C TRP A 91 16.19 3.01 4.00
N TRP A 92 15.55 3.22 5.16
CA TRP A 92 14.44 2.40 5.64
C TRP A 92 13.12 3.08 5.30
N LYS A 93 12.12 2.30 4.88
CA LYS A 93 10.78 2.83 4.60
C LYS A 93 9.71 1.79 4.87
N SER A 94 8.61 2.22 5.49
CA SER A 94 7.38 1.43 5.54
C SER A 94 6.70 1.47 4.18
N VAL A 95 6.53 0.31 3.57
CA VAL A 95 5.94 0.14 2.23
C VAL A 95 4.80 -0.88 2.29
N PRO A 96 3.77 -0.76 1.43
CA PRO A 96 2.71 -1.75 1.36
C PRO A 96 3.26 -3.12 0.95
N CYS A 97 2.83 -4.19 1.62
CA CYS A 97 3.26 -5.56 1.31
C CYS A 97 2.91 -5.96 -0.12
N ALA A 98 1.82 -5.42 -0.68
CA ALA A 98 1.39 -5.66 -2.06
C ALA A 98 2.32 -5.03 -3.13
N ASN A 99 3.14 -4.05 -2.74
CA ASN A 99 4.02 -3.34 -3.66
C ASN A 99 5.21 -2.74 -2.88
N PRO A 100 6.16 -3.57 -2.43
CA PRO A 100 7.18 -3.17 -1.47
C PRO A 100 8.33 -2.40 -2.15
N VAL A 101 8.02 -1.38 -2.94
CA VAL A 101 8.98 -0.61 -3.72
C VAL A 101 9.17 0.79 -3.18
N SER A 102 10.35 1.35 -3.41
CA SER A 102 10.66 2.73 -3.04
C SER A 102 11.44 3.43 -4.13
N LYS A 103 11.40 4.76 -4.15
CA LYS A 103 12.18 5.58 -5.10
C LYS A 103 13.29 6.29 -4.35
N CYS A 104 14.48 6.34 -4.93
CA CYS A 104 15.56 7.15 -4.39
C CYS A 104 15.17 8.64 -4.45
N TYR A 105 15.39 9.38 -3.36
CA TYR A 105 15.07 10.81 -3.31
C TYR A 105 15.89 11.67 -4.29
N LYS A 106 17.09 11.20 -4.68
CA LYS A 106 18.01 11.92 -5.57
C LYS A 106 17.77 11.58 -7.05
N CYS A 107 17.99 10.33 -7.45
CA CYS A 107 17.86 9.92 -8.86
C CYS A 107 16.43 9.52 -9.28
N ARG A 108 15.48 9.43 -8.33
CA ARG A 108 14.07 9.05 -8.57
C ARG A 108 13.84 7.65 -9.17
N MET A 109 14.88 6.86 -9.35
CA MET A 109 14.80 5.47 -9.80
C MET A 109 14.09 4.61 -8.75
N ARG A 110 13.30 3.64 -9.23
CA ARG A 110 12.53 2.69 -8.43
C ARG A 110 13.41 1.50 -8.06
N PHE A 111 13.38 1.10 -6.79
CA PHE A 111 14.14 0.00 -6.23
C PHE A 111 13.22 -0.99 -5.53
N GLU A 112 13.57 -2.26 -5.65
CA GLU A 112 13.03 -3.35 -4.84
C GLU A 112 13.70 -3.35 -3.44
N PRO A 113 13.05 -3.95 -2.43
CA PRO A 113 13.61 -4.00 -1.11
C PRO A 113 14.80 -4.95 -1.07
N ILE A 114 15.75 -4.68 -0.20
CA ILE A 114 16.85 -5.59 0.08
C ILE A 114 16.26 -6.84 0.76
N PRO A 115 16.68 -8.06 0.38
CA PRO A 115 16.26 -9.29 1.05
C PRO A 115 16.50 -9.23 2.56
N ARG A 116 15.57 -9.74 3.37
CA ARG A 116 15.60 -9.63 4.84
C ARG A 116 16.89 -10.13 5.47
N ASP A 117 17.45 -11.21 4.94
CA ASP A 117 18.70 -11.84 5.34
C ASP A 117 19.94 -11.00 4.99
N ARG A 118 19.77 -10.00 4.12
CA ARG A 118 20.81 -9.10 3.62
C ARG A 118 20.60 -7.65 4.03
N GLU A 119 19.58 -7.33 4.81
CA GLU A 119 19.40 -5.99 5.35
C GLU A 119 20.52 -5.68 6.38
N TRP A 120 21.06 -4.47 6.38
CA TRP A 120 22.13 -4.03 7.27
C TRP A 120 21.79 -2.73 8.00
N GLY A 121 22.53 -2.43 9.07
CA GLY A 121 22.42 -1.16 9.77
C GLY A 121 21.25 -1.04 10.75
N ILE A 122 20.59 -2.15 11.09
CA ILE A 122 19.74 -2.24 12.29
C ILE A 122 20.57 -2.85 13.42
N GLY A 123 20.87 -2.03 14.43
CA GLY A 123 21.40 -2.52 15.70
C GLY A 123 20.23 -2.90 16.60
N LYS A 124 20.26 -4.11 17.18
CA LYS A 124 19.41 -4.42 18.33
C LYS A 124 20.19 -4.04 19.57
N PHE A 125 19.70 -3.09 20.34
CA PHE A 125 20.22 -2.84 21.68
C PHE A 125 19.37 -3.63 22.67
N GLN A 126 20.00 -4.57 23.36
CA GLN A 126 19.38 -5.24 24.49
C GLN A 126 19.91 -4.56 25.76
N CYS A 127 19.00 -4.20 26.67
CA CYS A 127 19.45 -3.65 27.94
C CYS A 127 20.21 -4.72 28.73
N ASP A 128 21.45 -4.42 29.12
CA ASP A 128 22.32 -5.37 29.86
C ASP A 128 21.90 -5.55 31.33
N ASN A 129 20.92 -4.78 31.79
CA ASN A 129 20.38 -4.94 33.14
C ASN A 129 19.56 -6.25 33.21
N VAL A 130 19.95 -7.16 34.10
CA VAL A 130 19.33 -8.48 34.32
C VAL A 130 17.83 -8.40 34.65
N GLN A 131 17.37 -7.28 35.22
CA GLN A 131 15.96 -7.01 35.51
C GLN A 131 15.20 -6.35 34.34
N CYS A 132 15.91 -5.85 33.31
CA CYS A 132 15.33 -5.16 32.16
C CYS A 132 15.54 -5.97 30.86
N ARG A 133 14.53 -6.73 30.45
CA ARG A 133 14.58 -7.53 29.21
C ARG A 133 14.11 -6.76 27.96
N ARG A 134 14.19 -5.44 27.97
CA ARG A 134 13.73 -4.62 26.84
C ARG A 134 14.76 -4.66 25.71
N THR A 135 14.27 -4.88 24.51
CA THR A 135 15.05 -4.84 23.27
C THR A 135 14.58 -3.65 22.47
N PHE A 136 15.53 -2.83 22.03
CA PHE A 136 15.32 -1.63 21.23
C PHE A 136 15.85 -1.91 19.82
N ARG A 137 15.11 -1.44 18.82
CA ARG A 137 15.40 -1.63 17.40
C ARG A 137 15.35 -0.28 16.70
#